data_AF-A0A921IJT7-F1
#
_entry.id   AF-A0A921IJT7-F1
#
_cell.length_a   1.000
_cell.length_b   1.000
_cell.length_c   1.000
_cell.angle_alpha   90.00
_cell.angle_beta   90.00
_cell.angle_gamma   90.00
#
_symmetry.space_group_name_H-M   'P 1'
#
loop_
_entity.id
_entity.type
_entity.pdbx_description
1 polymer ?
#
loop_
_entity_poly.entity_id
_entity_poly.type
_entity_poly.pdbx_seq_one_letter_code
_entity_poly.pdbx_strand_id
1 'polypeptide(L)'
;MNNALFGHRLRTYRKEKGLTIEKLAKQVGLSPNYLGDVERGKKLPSMATFICLVNVLDVSADELLKDEVNRADYLVDAEISSRLAGLTPRRRTAVLNILDRILEELPNLNGEAKPDDAK
;
A
#
# COMPACT_ATOMS: atom_id res chain seq x y z
N MET A 1 10.79 0.81 8.56
CA MET A 1 9.75 1.83 8.86
C MET A 1 10.38 2.95 9.67
N ASN A 2 10.68 4.09 9.05
CA ASN A 2 11.06 5.32 9.73
C ASN A 2 9.87 5.86 10.54
N ASN A 3 9.98 5.81 11.87
CA ASN A 3 8.90 6.18 12.78
C ASN A 3 8.40 7.61 12.57
N ALA A 4 9.31 8.56 12.30
CA ALA A 4 8.96 9.97 12.16
C ALA A 4 8.12 10.21 10.90
N LEU A 5 8.53 9.60 9.79
CA LEU A 5 7.83 9.73 8.51
C LEU A 5 6.48 9.02 8.53
N PHE A 6 6.44 7.80 9.07
CA PHE A 6 5.19 7.06 9.29
C PHE A 6 4.22 7.85 10.18
N GLY A 7 4.69 8.32 11.34
CA GLY A 7 3.87 9.07 12.29
C GLY A 7 3.29 10.35 11.68
N HIS A 8 4.09 11.08 10.89
CA HIS A 8 3.63 12.25 10.17
C HIS A 8 2.51 11.92 9.18
N ARG A 9 2.65 10.86 8.37
CA ARG A 9 1.60 10.46 7.41
C ARG A 9 0.34 9.98 8.08
N LEU A 10 0.48 9.18 9.15
CA LEU A 10 -0.65 8.75 9.95
C LEU A 10 -1.46 9.96 10.44
N ARG A 11 -0.77 10.99 10.93
CA ARG A 11 -1.38 12.25 11.34
C ARG A 11 -2.06 12.99 10.19
N THR A 12 -1.46 13.00 8.99
CA THR A 12 -2.05 13.60 7.80
C THR A 12 -3.36 12.93 7.43
N TYR A 13 -3.38 11.61 7.23
CA TYR A 13 -4.58 10.87 6.86
C TYR A 13 -5.68 10.94 7.93
N ARG A 14 -5.32 10.91 9.21
CA ARG A 14 -6.29 11.12 10.30
C ARG A 14 -6.97 12.49 10.17
N LYS A 15 -6.20 13.55 9.90
CA LYS A 15 -6.74 14.91 9.74
C LYS A 15 -7.60 15.04 8.48
N GLU A 16 -7.22 14.42 7.37
CA GLU A 16 -7.99 14.40 6.13
C GLU A 16 -9.36 13.73 6.31
N LYS A 17 -9.43 12.66 7.13
CA LYS A 17 -10.70 12.04 7.53
C LYS A 17 -11.46 12.83 8.62
N GLY A 18 -10.97 13.99 9.04
CA GLY A 18 -11.62 14.82 10.06
C GLY A 18 -11.67 14.20 11.46
N LEU A 19 -10.80 13.22 11.74
CA LEU A 19 -10.78 12.50 13.01
C LEU A 19 -9.89 13.22 14.03
N THR A 20 -10.35 13.32 15.27
CA THR A 20 -9.48 13.70 16.40
C THR A 20 -8.62 12.49 16.81
N ILE A 21 -7.54 12.73 17.58
CA ILE A 21 -6.73 11.63 18.11
C ILE A 21 -7.60 10.69 18.95
N GLU A 22 -8.52 11.23 19.75
CA GLU A 22 -9.40 10.46 20.62
C GLU A 22 -10.36 9.58 19.82
N LYS A 23 -10.91 10.11 18.72
CA LYS A 23 -11.80 9.35 17.83
C LYS A 23 -11.06 8.20 17.16
N LEU A 24 -9.90 8.46 16.55
CA LEU A 24 -9.13 7.41 15.89
C LEU A 24 -8.67 6.36 16.91
N ALA A 25 -8.09 6.80 18.04
CA ALA A 25 -7.61 5.90 19.09
C ALA A 25 -8.72 4.97 19.60
N LYS A 26 -9.94 5.50 19.80
CA LYS A 26 -11.11 4.69 20.16
C LYS A 26 -11.47 3.66 19.10
N GLN A 27 -11.46 4.03 17.81
CA GLN A 27 -11.80 3.12 16.71
C GLN A 27 -10.79 1.98 16.56
N VAL A 28 -9.51 2.22 16.86
CA VAL A 28 -8.44 1.21 16.74
C VAL A 28 -8.07 0.55 18.07
N GLY A 29 -8.83 0.79 19.13
CA GLY A 29 -8.63 0.16 20.45
C GLY A 29 -7.34 0.58 21.17
N LEU A 30 -6.86 1.80 20.95
CA LEU A 30 -5.64 2.36 21.55
C LEU A 30 -5.96 3.48 22.54
N SER A 31 -4.99 3.81 23.39
CA SER A 31 -5.06 5.04 24.17
C SER A 31 -4.70 6.27 23.30
N PRO A 32 -5.32 7.44 23.54
CA PRO A 32 -4.97 8.69 22.86
C PRO A 32 -3.48 9.04 22.97
N ASN A 33 -2.88 8.80 24.14
CA ASN A 33 -1.45 9.04 24.36
C ASN A 33 -0.57 8.14 23.48
N TYR A 34 -0.89 6.84 23.38
CA TYR A 34 -0.13 5.93 22.55
C TYR A 34 -0.23 6.33 21.07
N LEU A 35 -1.43 6.62 20.57
CA LEU A 35 -1.61 7.09 19.20
C LEU A 35 -0.85 8.40 18.96
N GLY A 36 -0.87 9.33 19.92
CA GLY A 36 -0.10 10.57 19.84
C GLY A 36 1.42 10.35 19.82
N ASP A 37 1.93 9.36 20.56
CA ASP A 37 3.34 8.96 20.50
C ASP A 37 3.71 8.36 19.14
N VAL A 38 2.81 7.58 18.55
CA VAL A 38 2.97 7.03 17.20
C VAL A 38 2.99 8.16 16.16
N GLU A 39 2.04 9.10 16.20
CA GLU A 39 1.99 10.24 15.27
C GLU A 39 3.22 11.17 15.36
N ARG A 40 3.89 11.21 16.51
CA ARG A 40 5.14 11.95 16.72
C ARG A 40 6.40 11.13 16.41
N GLY A 41 6.25 9.87 16.00
CA GLY A 41 7.36 8.96 15.72
C GLY A 41 8.12 8.46 16.95
N LYS A 42 7.59 8.66 18.16
CA LYS A 42 8.21 8.20 19.41
C LYS A 42 8.05 6.69 19.61
N LYS A 43 6.99 6.11 19.06
CA LYS A 43 6.70 4.68 19.10
C LYS A 43 6.31 4.18 17.72
N LEU A 44 6.59 2.90 17.46
CA LEU A 44 6.10 2.19 16.30
C LEU A 44 4.89 1.34 16.70
N PRO A 45 3.80 1.32 15.91
CA PRO A 45 2.70 0.38 16.13
C PRO A 45 3.16 -1.07 15.93
N SER A 46 2.48 -2.01 16.59
CA SER A 46 2.58 -3.43 16.22
C SER A 46 1.97 -3.65 14.83
N MET A 47 2.26 -4.79 14.18
CA MET A 47 1.65 -5.11 12.89
C MET A 47 0.12 -5.19 12.97
N ALA A 48 -0.42 -5.76 14.05
CA ALA A 48 -1.86 -5.81 14.28
C ALA A 48 -2.47 -4.40 14.40
N THR A 49 -1.81 -3.49 15.11
CA THR A 49 -2.23 -2.09 15.21
C THR A 49 -2.12 -1.39 13.85
N PHE A 50 -1.05 -1.62 13.09
CA PHE A 50 -0.88 -1.05 11.77
C PHE A 50 -2.03 -1.45 10.82
N ILE A 51 -2.37 -2.74 10.77
CA ILE A 51 -3.51 -3.24 9.97
C ILE A 51 -4.81 -2.56 10.39
N CYS A 52 -5.03 -2.40 11.70
CA CYS A 52 -6.23 -1.72 12.20
C CYS A 52 -6.29 -0.24 11.77
N LEU A 53 -5.15 0.46 11.81
CA LEU A 53 -5.05 1.85 11.35
C LEU A 53 -5.35 1.97 9.85
N VAL A 54 -4.77 1.10 9.02
CA VAL A 54 -5.02 1.02 7.56
C VAL A 54 -6.52 0.87 7.29
N ASN A 55 -7.17 -0.09 7.95
CA ASN A 55 -8.59 -0.37 7.74
C ASN A 55 -9.50 0.78 8.21
N VAL A 56 -9.24 1.37 9.39
CA VAL A 56 -10.07 2.45 9.94
C VAL A 56 -9.89 3.75 9.18
N LEU A 57 -8.66 4.04 8.75
CA LEU A 57 -8.37 5.20 7.92
C LEU A 57 -8.78 4.99 6.47
N ASP A 58 -9.15 3.77 6.06
CA ASP A 58 -9.57 3.46 4.69
C ASP A 58 -8.55 4.01 3.68
N VAL A 59 -7.30 3.67 3.95
CA VAL A 59 -6.11 3.99 3.15
C VAL A 59 -5.39 2.69 2.87
N SER A 60 -4.63 2.66 1.78
CA SER A 60 -3.79 1.52 1.48
C SER A 60 -2.56 1.46 2.39
N ALA A 61 -1.97 0.28 2.57
CA ALA A 61 -0.78 0.12 3.42
C ALA A 61 0.43 0.85 2.83
N ASP A 62 0.58 0.83 1.51
CA ASP A 62 1.63 1.52 0.76
C ASP A 62 1.53 3.04 0.88
N GLU A 63 0.33 3.61 0.99
CA GLU A 63 0.15 5.03 1.24
C GLU A 63 0.72 5.49 2.60
N LEU A 64 0.47 4.72 3.67
CA LEU A 64 1.06 4.98 4.98
C LEU A 64 2.58 4.72 4.97
N LEU A 65 3.04 3.77 4.16
CA LEU A 65 4.45 3.35 4.04
C LEU A 65 5.21 4.00 2.89
N LYS A 66 4.64 5.02 2.21
CA LYS A 66 5.27 5.71 1.08
C LYS A 66 6.76 5.99 1.34
N ASP A 67 7.63 5.99 0.35
CA ASP A 67 9.07 6.29 0.51
C ASP A 67 9.89 5.28 1.36
N GLU A 68 9.27 4.32 2.06
CA GLU A 68 9.95 3.12 2.59
C GLU A 68 9.89 1.95 1.61
N VAL A 69 8.98 2.04 0.64
CA VAL A 69 8.81 1.07 -0.44
C VAL A 69 9.10 1.76 -1.77
N ASN A 70 9.91 1.13 -2.62
CA ASN A 70 10.30 1.67 -3.92
C ASN A 70 9.06 1.96 -4.78
N ARG A 71 8.76 3.25 -5.01
CA ARG A 71 7.57 3.73 -5.72
C ARG A 71 7.45 3.29 -7.18
N ALA A 72 8.53 2.80 -7.79
CA ALA A 72 8.57 2.52 -9.22
C ALA A 72 7.51 1.48 -9.64
N ASP A 73 7.27 0.46 -8.82
CA ASP A 73 6.31 -0.61 -9.14
C ASP A 73 4.86 -0.12 -8.94
N TYR A 74 4.62 0.68 -7.90
CA TYR A 74 3.28 1.15 -7.53
C TYR A 74 2.63 2.16 -8.49
N LEU A 75 3.43 2.97 -9.19
CA LEU A 75 2.88 3.95 -10.14
C LEU A 75 2.21 3.28 -11.33
N VAL A 76 2.79 2.16 -11.79
CA VAL A 76 2.24 1.39 -12.91
C VAL A 76 0.96 0.69 -12.47
N ASP A 77 0.95 0.06 -11.28
CA ASP A 77 -0.23 -0.63 -10.75
C ASP A 77 -1.41 0.32 -10.48
N ALA A 78 -1.14 1.51 -9.93
CA ALA A 78 -2.16 2.53 -9.71
C ALA A 78 -2.74 3.05 -11.04
N GLU A 79 -1.91 3.28 -12.04
CA GLU A 79 -2.34 3.71 -13.38
C GLU A 79 -3.15 2.62 -14.10
N ILE A 80 -2.74 1.35 -14.00
CA ILE A 80 -3.50 0.20 -14.49
C ILE A 80 -4.87 0.16 -13.80
N SER A 81 -4.89 0.26 -12.48
CA SER A 81 -6.13 0.24 -11.69
C SER A 81 -7.09 1.37 -12.08
N SER A 82 -6.57 2.58 -12.28
CA SER A 82 -7.32 3.74 -12.77
C SER A 82 -7.98 3.47 -14.14
N ARG A 83 -7.22 2.90 -15.08
CA ARG A 83 -7.75 2.55 -16.42
C ARG A 83 -8.78 1.43 -16.38
N LEU A 84 -8.65 0.49 -15.45
CA LEU A 84 -9.59 -0.62 -15.28
C LEU A 84 -10.90 -0.21 -14.56
N ALA A 85 -10.86 0.85 -13.74
CA ALA A 85 -11.98 1.28 -12.91
C ALA A 85 -13.27 1.52 -13.73
N GLY A 86 -13.16 2.15 -14.91
CA GLY A 86 -14.30 2.46 -15.79
C GLY A 86 -14.76 1.33 -16.70
N LEU A 87 -14.14 0.14 -16.63
CA LEU A 87 -14.46 -0.97 -17.53
C LEU A 87 -15.55 -1.89 -16.99
N THR A 88 -16.41 -2.39 -17.88
CA THR A 88 -17.36 -3.45 -17.57
C THR A 88 -16.64 -4.78 -17.30
N PRO A 89 -17.27 -5.74 -16.58
CA PRO A 89 -16.63 -7.03 -16.30
C PRO A 89 -16.09 -7.75 -17.54
N ARG A 90 -16.89 -7.78 -18.63
CA ARG A 90 -16.47 -8.37 -19.92
C ARG A 90 -15.22 -7.71 -20.50
N ARG A 91 -15.12 -6.38 -20.40
CA ARG A 91 -13.95 -5.62 -20.89
C ARG A 91 -12.73 -5.85 -20.02
N ARG A 92 -12.89 -5.99 -18.70
CA ARG A 92 -11.79 -6.37 -17.79
C ARG A 92 -11.24 -7.75 -18.12
N THR A 93 -12.11 -8.74 -18.38
CA THR A 93 -11.69 -10.07 -18.82
C THR A 93 -10.92 -10.03 -20.15
N ALA A 94 -11.37 -9.22 -21.12
CA ALA A 94 -10.64 -9.05 -22.37
C ALA A 94 -9.25 -8.42 -22.17
N VAL A 95 -9.13 -7.44 -21.27
CA VAL A 95 -7.83 -6.83 -20.92
C VAL A 95 -6.90 -7.84 -20.27
N LEU A 96 -7.42 -8.66 -19.34
CA LEU A 96 -6.63 -9.74 -18.72
C LEU A 96 -6.09 -10.72 -19.77
N ASN A 97 -6.94 -11.19 -20.69
CA ASN A 97 -6.50 -12.11 -21.74
C ASN A 97 -5.40 -11.51 -22.64
N ILE A 98 -5.45 -10.20 -22.90
CA ILE A 98 -4.40 -9.49 -23.67
C ILE A 98 -3.11 -9.41 -22.85
N LEU A 99 -3.20 -9.09 -21.56
CA LEU A 99 -2.06 -9.05 -20.66
C LEU A 99 -1.37 -10.41 -20.57
N ASP A 100 -2.14 -11.49 -20.37
CA ASP A 100 -1.62 -12.86 -20.34
C ASP A 100 -0.85 -13.16 -21.63
N ARG A 101 -1.41 -12.75 -22.77
CA ARG A 101 -0.76 -12.99 -24.06
C ARG A 101 0.56 -12.21 -24.22
N ILE A 102 0.60 -10.97 -23.77
CA ILE A 102 1.82 -10.15 -23.80
C ILE A 102 2.87 -10.74 -22.85
N LEU A 103 2.46 -11.21 -21.66
CA LEU A 103 3.36 -11.83 -20.69
C LEU A 103 3.95 -13.15 -21.19
N GLU A 104 3.20 -13.93 -21.97
CA GLU A 104 3.70 -15.12 -22.66
C GLU A 104 4.77 -14.79 -23.72
N GLU A 105 4.70 -13.60 -24.34
CA GLU A 105 5.56 -13.17 -25.45
C GLU A 105 6.78 -12.36 -25.00
N LEU A 106 6.81 -11.88 -23.75
CA LEU A 106 7.97 -11.19 -23.19
C LEU A 106 9.05 -12.21 -22.80
N PRO A 107 10.31 -12.10 -23.31
CA PRO A 107 11.40 -12.92 -22.79
C PRO A 107 11.61 -12.60 -21.31
N ASN A 108 11.82 -13.64 -20.50
CA ASN A 108 12.04 -13.57 -19.04
C ASN A 108 12.73 -12.26 -18.61
N LEU A 109 11.96 -11.32 -18.07
CA LEU A 109 12.49 -10.09 -17.47
C LEU A 109 13.13 -10.36 -16.10
N ASN A 110 13.01 -11.58 -15.58
CA ASN A 110 13.74 -12.05 -14.42
C ASN A 110 15.05 -12.62 -14.92
N GLY A 111 16.16 -11.94 -14.64
CA GLY A 111 17.52 -12.40 -14.94
C GLY A 111 17.95 -13.63 -14.14
N GLU A 112 17.13 -14.69 -14.13
CA GLU A 112 17.54 -16.03 -13.75
C GLU A 112 17.78 -16.82 -15.04
N ALA A 113 19.06 -16.92 -15.42
CA ALA A 113 19.48 -17.85 -16.45
C ALA A 113 19.02 -19.26 -16.06
N LYS A 114 18.36 -19.97 -16.99
CA LYS A 114 18.14 -21.42 -16.85
C LYS A 114 19.51 -22.09 -16.67
N PRO A 115 19.74 -22.87 -15.59
CA PRO A 115 20.97 -23.63 -15.46
C PRO A 115 20.77 -24.95 -16.22
N ASP A 116 20.92 -24.98 -17.55
CA ASP A 116 21.03 -26.29 -18.23
C ASP A 116 21.64 -26.33 -19.64
N ASP A 117 22.57 -25.43 -19.96
CA ASP A 117 23.40 -25.58 -21.18
C ASP A 117 24.90 -25.52 -20.84
N ALA A 118 25.33 -26.32 -19.86
CA ALA A 118 26.73 -26.67 -19.69
C ALA A 118 26.95 -28.08 -20.29
N LYS A 119 27.26 -28.11 -21.58
CA LYS A 119 28.01 -29.20 -22.21
C LYS A 119 29.46 -28.79 -22.36
#